data_AF-A0A9N9KB33-F1
#
_entry.id   AF-A0A9N9KB33-F1
#
_cell.length_a   1.000
_cell.length_b   1.000
_cell.length_c   1.000
_cell.angle_alpha   90.00
_cell.angle_beta   90.00
_cell.angle_gamma   90.00
#
_symmetry.space_group_name_H-M   'P 1'
#
loop_
_entity.id
_entity.type
_entity.pdbx_description
1 polymer ?
#
loop_
_entity_poly.entity_id
_entity_poly.type
_entity_poly.pdbx_seq_one_letter_code
_entity_poly.pdbx_strand_id
1 'polypeptide(L)'
;VTCYWISQDFESKNILLSIAELPYPHEAFQILEYIKNLLQIWNLELKIIFFITDNRANIKKAIKDLGIRIQIFCDNKKRQQLRKAQLYLQQQTS
;
A
#
# COMPACT_ATOMS: atom_id res chain seq x y z
N VAL A 1 -5.43 0.38 1.88
CA VAL A 1 -4.30 0.90 2.70
C VAL A 1 -4.44 0.33 4.09
N THR A 2 -3.40 -0.34 4.58
CA THR A 2 -3.35 -0.90 5.93
C THR A 2 -2.23 -0.19 6.67
N CYS A 3 -2.51 0.31 7.86
CA CYS A 3 -1.51 0.89 8.75
C CYS A 3 -1.03 -0.18 9.72
N TYR A 4 0.27 -0.16 10.00
CA TYR A 4 0.93 -1.03 10.97
C TYR A 4 1.69 -0.16 11.97
N TRP A 5 1.64 -0.52 13.24
CA TRP A 5 2.40 0.14 14.30
C TRP A 5 2.72 -0.85 15.43
N ILE A 6 3.56 -0.42 16.37
CA ILE A 6 3.91 -1.19 17.57
C ILE A 6 3.23 -0.50 18.76
N SER A 7 2.52 -1.26 19.59
CA SER A 7 1.90 -0.73 20.82
C SER A 7 2.94 -0.49 21.92
N GLN A 8 2.52 0.12 23.04
CA GLN A 8 3.37 0.29 24.22
C GLN A 8 3.82 -1.05 24.82
N ASP A 9 3.02 -2.11 24.63
CA ASP A 9 3.33 -3.48 25.06
C ASP A 9 4.23 -4.23 24.06
N PHE A 10 4.84 -3.52 23.10
CA PHE A 10 5.68 -4.09 22.03
C PHE A 10 4.95 -5.09 21.12
N GLU A 11 3.63 -5.00 21.03
CA GLU A 11 2.84 -5.85 20.14
C GLU A 11 2.65 -5.18 18.77
N SER A 12 2.78 -5.98 17.71
CA SER A 12 2.43 -5.54 16.36
C SER A 12 0.91 -5.37 16.25
N LYS A 13 0.48 -4.18 15.83
CA LYS A 13 -0.91 -3.84 15.58
C LYS A 13 -1.09 -3.40 14.14
N ASN A 14 -2.28 -3.64 13.60
CA ASN A 14 -2.64 -3.16 12.28
C ASN A 14 -4.12 -2.77 12.21
N ILE A 15 -4.42 -1.85 11.31
CA ILE A 15 -5.80 -1.46 11.01
C ILE A 15 -5.94 -1.24 9.51
N LEU A 16 -7.08 -1.67 8.96
CA LEU A 16 -7.46 -1.38 7.60
C LEU A 16 -8.00 0.04 7.53
N LEU A 17 -7.20 0.98 7.02
CA LEU A 17 -7.61 2.39 6.91
C LEU A 17 -8.63 2.62 5.79
N SER A 18 -8.46 1.90 4.69
CA SER A 18 -9.39 2.00 3.55
C SER A 18 -9.20 0.87 2.53
N ILE A 19 -10.28 0.49 1.86
CA ILE A 19 -10.30 -0.21 0.58
C ILE A 19 -11.06 0.68 -0.39
N ALA A 20 -10.39 1.14 -1.44
CA ALA A 20 -11.01 1.99 -2.45
C ALA A 20 -10.52 1.60 -3.84
N GLU A 21 -11.40 1.73 -4.81
CA GLU A 21 -11.07 1.71 -6.22
C GLU A 21 -10.82 3.15 -6.67
N LEU A 22 -9.65 3.39 -7.27
CA LEU A 22 -9.32 4.69 -7.84
C LEU A 22 -9.76 4.72 -9.30
N PRO A 23 -10.24 5.85 -9.84
CA PRO A 23 -10.56 5.95 -11.25
C PRO A 23 -9.31 5.72 -12.12
N TYR A 24 -9.53 5.20 -13.33
CA TYR A 24 -8.48 5.05 -14.35
C TYR A 24 -8.35 6.36 -15.16
N PRO A 25 -7.15 6.75 -15.62
CA PRO A 25 -5.84 6.13 -15.40
C PRO A 25 -5.30 6.46 -14.01
N HIS A 26 -4.86 5.45 -13.25
CA HIS A 26 -4.33 5.63 -11.88
C HIS A 26 -3.01 6.42 -11.86
N GLU A 27 -3.09 7.71 -12.11
CA GLU A 27 -1.96 8.61 -12.20
C GLU A 27 -1.38 8.89 -10.81
N ALA A 28 -0.09 9.23 -10.78
CA ALA A 28 0.60 9.54 -9.53
C ALA A 28 -0.11 10.64 -8.73
N PHE A 29 -0.67 11.64 -9.41
CA PHE A 29 -1.42 12.73 -8.78
C PHE A 29 -2.68 12.23 -8.05
N GLN A 30 -3.48 11.38 -8.70
CA GLN A 30 -4.70 10.82 -8.08
C GLN A 30 -4.36 9.95 -6.86
N ILE A 31 -3.31 9.14 -6.95
CA ILE A 31 -2.83 8.32 -5.84
C ILE A 31 -2.36 9.22 -4.69
N LEU A 32 -1.60 10.28 -4.99
CA LEU A 32 -1.10 11.23 -4.00
C LEU A 32 -2.25 11.88 -3.23
N GLU A 33 -3.21 12.47 -3.95
CA GLU A 33 -4.34 13.17 -3.33
C GLU A 33 -5.21 12.22 -2.49
N TYR A 34 -5.45 11.00 -2.98
CA TYR A 34 -6.14 9.98 -2.20
C TYR A 34 -5.41 9.63 -0.90
N ILE A 35 -4.09 9.41 -0.96
CA ILE A 35 -3.30 9.08 0.24
C ILE A 35 -3.24 10.26 1.21
N LYS A 36 -3.07 11.51 0.73
CA LYS A 36 -3.09 12.71 1.57
C LYS A 36 -4.40 12.83 2.34
N ASN A 37 -5.54 12.75 1.63
CA ASN A 37 -6.86 12.84 2.24
C ASN A 37 -7.07 11.71 3.26
N LEU A 38 -6.64 10.49 2.93
CA LEU A 38 -6.73 9.37 3.85
C LEU A 38 -5.90 9.61 5.12
N LEU A 39 -4.65 10.07 4.99
CA LEU A 39 -3.83 10.38 6.17
C LEU A 39 -4.44 11.49 7.01
N GLN A 40 -5.05 12.50 6.40
CA GLN A 40 -5.73 13.60 7.09
C GLN A 40 -6.98 13.14 7.85
N ILE A 41 -7.84 12.32 7.24
CA ILE A 41 -9.02 11.75 7.89
C ILE A 41 -8.63 10.97 9.16
N TRP A 42 -7.49 10.28 9.10
CA TRP A 42 -6.97 9.50 10.23
C TRP A 42 -6.01 10.29 11.15
N ASN A 43 -5.73 11.57 10.85
CA ASN A 43 -4.78 12.42 11.56
C ASN A 43 -3.39 11.76 11.73
N LEU A 44 -2.83 11.30 10.62
CA LEU A 44 -1.59 10.52 10.53
C LEU A 44 -0.44 11.23 9.80
N GLU A 45 -0.63 12.43 9.26
CA GLU A 45 0.29 13.10 8.34
C GLU A 45 1.72 13.20 8.88
N LEU A 46 1.86 13.42 10.20
CA LEU A 46 3.15 13.55 10.88
C LEU A 46 3.56 12.29 11.67
N LYS A 47 2.78 11.21 11.57
CA LYS A 47 2.97 9.96 12.32
C LYS A 47 3.48 8.81 11.46
N ILE A 48 3.54 8.99 10.13
CA ILE A 48 4.04 7.95 9.22
C ILE A 48 5.56 7.96 9.16
N ILE A 49 6.16 6.81 9.47
CA ILE A 49 7.61 6.60 9.37
C ILE A 49 8.01 6.17 7.96
N PHE A 50 7.28 5.22 7.39
CA PHE A 50 7.56 4.69 6.04
C PHE A 50 6.31 4.14 5.37
N PHE A 51 6.39 4.00 4.04
CA PHE A 51 5.41 3.30 3.24
C PHE A 51 5.99 2.00 2.65
N ILE A 52 5.17 0.95 2.62
CA ILE A 52 5.42 -0.24 1.82
C ILE A 52 4.45 -0.23 0.65
N THR A 53 4.98 -0.16 -0.57
CA THR A 53 4.15 -0.13 -1.79
C THR A 53 4.66 -1.13 -2.81
N ASP A 54 3.86 -1.37 -3.85
CA ASP A 54 4.41 -2.02 -5.05
C ASP A 54 5.44 -1.11 -5.75
N ASN A 55 6.24 -1.70 -6.64
CA ASN A 55 7.29 -1.01 -7.39
C ASN A 55 6.77 -0.34 -8.68
N ARG A 56 5.47 -0.03 -8.82
CA ARG A 56 4.94 0.64 -10.02
C ARG A 56 5.28 2.13 -10.03
N ALA A 57 5.59 2.66 -11.22
CA ALA A 57 6.07 4.04 -11.37
C ALA A 57 5.16 5.10 -10.73
N ASN A 58 3.84 4.97 -10.88
CA ASN A 58 2.90 5.98 -10.38
C ASN A 58 2.84 6.04 -8.85
N ILE A 59 2.79 4.90 -8.16
CA ILE A 59 2.78 4.89 -6.69
C ILE A 59 4.14 5.31 -6.10
N LYS A 60 5.25 5.00 -6.80
CA LYS A 60 6.59 5.51 -6.44
C LYS A 60 6.62 7.02 -6.46
N LYS A 61 6.18 7.61 -7.56
CA LYS A 61 6.12 9.06 -7.73
C LYS A 61 5.21 9.69 -6.68
N ALA A 62 4.01 9.15 -6.50
CA ALA A 62 3.05 9.66 -5.51
C ALA A 62 3.64 9.71 -4.09
N ILE A 63 4.24 8.62 -3.60
CA ILE A 63 4.80 8.59 -2.25
C ILE A 63 6.04 9.49 -2.13
N LYS A 64 6.85 9.61 -3.19
CA LYS A 64 7.96 10.57 -3.22
C LYS A 64 7.47 12.01 -3.12
N ASP A 65 6.41 12.35 -3.86
CA ASP A 65 5.81 13.68 -3.89
C ASP A 65 5.06 14.02 -2.58
N LEU A 66 4.73 13.01 -1.77
CA LEU A 66 4.19 13.19 -0.40
C LEU A 66 5.24 13.70 0.59
N GLY A 67 6.53 13.65 0.25
CA GLY A 67 7.63 14.09 1.13
C GLY A 67 8.05 13.07 2.19
N ILE A 68 7.60 11.81 2.09
CA ILE A 68 8.01 10.74 3.00
C ILE A 68 9.45 10.32 2.67
N ARG A 69 10.29 10.22 3.72
CA ARG A 69 11.72 9.90 3.55
C ARG A 69 12.02 8.44 3.26
N ILE A 70 11.18 7.52 3.74
CA ILE A 70 11.43 6.08 3.63
C ILE A 70 10.29 5.41 2.87
N GLN A 71 10.63 4.87 1.70
CA GLN A 71 9.73 4.05 0.89
C GLN A 71 10.39 2.69 0.62
N ILE A 72 9.69 1.62 0.98
CA ILE A 72 10.12 0.24 0.77
C ILE A 72 9.27 -0.38 -0.34
N PHE A 73 9.93 -0.98 -1.33
CA PHE A 73 9.24 -1.63 -2.44
C PHE A 73 9.07 -3.11 -2.18
N CYS A 74 7.83 -3.58 -2.21
CA CYS A 74 7.54 -5.00 -2.24
C CYS A 74 7.80 -5.53 -3.65
N ASP A 75 8.69 -6.52 -3.79
CA ASP A 75 8.90 -7.20 -5.07
C ASP A 75 7.74 -8.17 -5.34
N ASN A 76 6.81 -7.70 -6.15
CA ASN A 76 5.61 -8.43 -6.56
C ASN A 76 5.90 -9.66 -7.43
N LYS A 77 7.12 -9.87 -7.94
CA LYS A 77 7.41 -11.02 -8.83
C LYS A 77 7.07 -12.36 -8.18
N LYS A 78 7.46 -12.54 -6.90
CA LYS A 78 7.16 -13.78 -6.15
C LYS A 78 5.66 -13.92 -5.85
N ARG A 79 4.99 -12.83 -5.47
CA ARG A 79 3.56 -12.83 -5.11
C ARG A 79 2.64 -13.06 -6.33
N GLN A 80 2.99 -12.52 -7.50
CA GLN A 80 2.26 -12.79 -8.75
C GLN A 80 2.45 -14.24 -9.22
N GLN A 81 3.66 -14.78 -9.13
CA GLN A 81 3.92 -16.18 -9.48
C GLN A 81 3.16 -17.14 -8.55
N LEU A 82 3.15 -16.89 -7.24
CA LEU A 82 2.38 -17.66 -6.27
C LEU A 82 0.88 -17.59 -6.52
N ARG A 83 0.34 -16.40 -6.82
CA ARG A 83 -1.10 -16.23 -7.10
C ARG A 83 -1.51 -16.93 -8.40
N LYS A 84 -0.67 -16.89 -9.44
CA LYS A 84 -0.88 -17.64 -10.69
C LYS A 84 -0.84 -19.15 -10.45
N ALA A 85 0.12 -19.64 -9.65
CA ALA A 85 0.22 -21.05 -9.29
C ALA A 85 -1.01 -21.53 -8.49
N GLN A 86 -1.51 -20.72 -7.54
CA GLN A 86 -2.72 -21.03 -6.77
C GLN A 86 -3.98 -21.12 -7.66
N LEU A 87 -4.16 -20.16 -8.57
CA LEU A 87 -5.29 -20.16 -9.51
C LEU A 87 -5.24 -21.38 -10.45
N TYR A 88 -4.04 -21.76 -10.89
CA TYR A 88 -3.84 -22.94 -11.73
C TYR A 88 -4.20 -24.24 -10.99
N LEU A 89 -3.77 -24.41 -9.74
CA LEU A 89 -4.11 -25.58 -8.92
C LEU A 89 -5.62 -25.69 -8.63
N GLN A 90 -6.30 -24.56 -8.46
CA GLN A 90 -7.77 -24.52 -8.27
C GLN A 90 -8.52 -24.96 -9.53
N GLN A 91 -7.99 -24.69 -10.73
CA GLN A 91 -8.60 -25.11 -11.99
C GLN A 91 -8.41 -26.60 -12.30
N GLN A 92 -7.42 -27.26 -11.68
CA GLN A 92 -7.16 -28.70 -11.84
C GLN A 92 -7.94 -29.58 -10.86
N THR A 93 -8.59 -28.97 -9.86
CA THR A 93 -9.34 -29.64 -8.81
C THR A 93 -10.86 -29.53 -8.97
N SER A 94 -11.31 -29.02 -10.13
CA SER A 94 -12.70 -29.00 -10.62
C SER A 94 -12.85 -29.92 -11.82
#